data_AF-A0A3E0PXZ2-F1
#
_entry.id   AF-A0A3E0PXZ2-F1
#
_cell.length_a   1.000
_cell.length_b   1.000
_cell.length_c   1.000
_cell.angle_alpha   90.00
_cell.angle_beta   90.00
_cell.angle_gamma   90.00
#
_symmetry.space_group_name_H-M   'P 1'
#
loop_
_entity.id
_entity.type
_entity.pdbx_description
1 polymer ?
#
loop_
_entity_poly.entity_id
_entity_poly.type
_entity_poly.pdbx_seq_one_letter_code
_entity_poly.pdbx_strand_id
1 'polypeptide(L)'
;MTGNDPLTTRTNCIRRGLARRNRSSLSLLAVLLGGVTAAAFAGDRVETNQPTPPEGLSAAERGYWLLTNKPYLPPDFDQATFDNLWQVWPAEERKAAAQAGPAERRRLTYARYGLIERPESQGDDPALGYLSDGADGWVMNCLACHGGETAGQSYPGSPNSHFAMQTLIEDVTTLKLLQLKPLAHLDKAATGIPLSTTDGTTNSVVFGIILGALRNPDMSVDTNRPIPELVHHDMDPPPFWNVKKKVAALHRRLCPQNRTAAPAVHAHSPE
;
A
#
# COMPACT_ATOMS: atom_id res chain seq x y z
N MET A 1 59.90 -40.96 -5.00
CA MET A 1 59.97 -39.50 -5.21
C MET A 1 58.90 -38.88 -4.31
N THR A 2 58.96 -38.83 -2.97
CA THR A 2 59.99 -38.46 -1.98
C THR A 2 60.53 -37.03 -2.12
N GLY A 3 60.25 -36.20 -1.11
CA GLY A 3 60.83 -34.87 -0.86
C GLY A 3 59.82 -34.00 -0.08
N ASN A 4 59.72 -34.11 1.25
CA ASN A 4 60.53 -33.48 2.31
C ASN A 4 60.39 -31.93 2.42
N ASP A 5 59.87 -31.51 3.59
CA ASP A 5 60.12 -30.30 4.42
C ASP A 5 61.56 -29.69 4.27
N PRO A 6 61.92 -28.45 4.74
CA PRO A 6 61.53 -27.88 6.05
C PRO A 6 61.71 -26.33 6.32
N LEU A 7 61.36 -25.89 7.56
CA LEU A 7 61.97 -24.81 8.40
C LEU A 7 61.86 -23.33 7.89
N THR A 8 61.65 -22.28 8.71
CA THR A 8 62.49 -21.90 9.86
C THR A 8 61.89 -20.74 10.69
N THR A 9 62.11 -20.84 11.98
CA THR A 9 61.91 -19.95 13.14
C THR A 9 62.75 -18.65 13.12
N ARG A 10 62.27 -17.58 13.80
CA ARG A 10 63.02 -16.54 14.59
C ARG A 10 62.00 -15.47 15.03
N THR A 11 61.59 -15.26 16.28
CA THR A 11 62.24 -15.00 17.57
C THR A 11 62.98 -13.65 17.68
N ASN A 12 62.36 -12.76 18.48
CA ASN A 12 62.92 -11.89 19.54
C ASN A 12 63.38 -10.43 19.30
N CYS A 13 62.97 -9.62 20.30
CA CYS A 13 63.71 -8.53 20.96
C CYS A 13 63.73 -7.14 20.24
N ILE A 14 63.65 -5.96 20.88
CA ILE A 14 63.72 -5.53 22.28
C ILE A 14 63.48 -3.98 22.36
N ARG A 15 63.07 -3.48 23.54
CA ARG A 15 63.17 -2.10 24.12
C ARG A 15 62.35 -0.96 23.48
N ARG A 16 61.40 -0.36 24.23
CA ARG A 16 61.53 0.67 25.31
C ARG A 16 62.07 2.01 24.83
N GLY A 17 61.19 3.02 24.86
CA GLY A 17 61.52 4.45 24.88
C GLY A 17 60.34 5.25 25.43
N LEU A 18 60.47 5.73 26.68
CA LEU A 18 59.52 6.59 27.39
C LEU A 18 59.62 8.06 26.92
N ALA A 19 58.57 8.82 27.28
CA ALA A 19 58.45 10.28 27.38
C ALA A 19 58.04 10.97 26.07
N ARG A 20 57.02 11.84 26.02
CA ARG A 20 56.76 13.00 26.89
C ARG A 20 55.29 13.47 26.78
N ARG A 21 54.81 14.14 27.82
CA ARG A 21 53.52 14.85 27.95
C ARG A 21 53.19 15.73 26.73
N ASN A 22 51.92 15.79 26.36
CA ASN A 22 51.22 17.07 26.27
C ASN A 22 49.71 16.90 26.51
N ARG A 23 49.23 17.58 27.56
CA ARG A 23 47.82 17.85 27.80
C ARG A 23 47.41 18.96 26.84
N SER A 24 46.29 18.82 26.13
CA SER A 24 45.33 19.88 25.80
C SER A 24 44.21 19.32 24.93
N SER A 25 43.01 19.86 25.13
CA SER A 25 41.80 19.69 24.31
C SER A 25 40.90 18.51 24.67
N LEU A 26 40.19 18.66 25.81
CA LEU A 26 38.83 18.13 25.94
C LEU A 26 37.93 18.90 24.98
N SER A 27 37.38 18.23 23.97
CA SER A 27 36.13 18.60 23.29
C SER A 27 35.71 17.43 22.37
N LEU A 28 34.40 17.18 22.33
CA LEU A 28 33.69 16.17 21.53
C LEU A 28 33.83 14.70 21.96
N LEU A 29 32.79 14.16 22.61
CA LEU A 29 31.77 13.31 21.97
C LEU A 29 30.79 12.84 23.06
N ALA A 30 29.73 13.62 23.31
CA ALA A 30 28.59 13.10 24.06
C ALA A 30 27.79 12.22 23.10
N VAL A 31 28.03 10.91 23.22
CA VAL A 31 27.24 9.85 22.62
C VAL A 31 25.82 9.94 23.16
N LEU A 32 24.91 10.56 22.39
CA LEU A 32 23.47 10.35 22.56
C LEU A 32 23.08 9.09 21.79
N LEU A 33 23.44 7.94 22.35
CA LEU A 33 22.65 6.73 22.19
C LEU A 33 21.37 6.94 23.00
N GLY A 34 20.33 7.43 22.35
CA GLY A 34 19.06 7.71 22.99
C GLY A 34 17.92 7.43 22.03
N GLY A 35 17.49 6.17 22.00
CA GLY A 35 16.13 5.75 21.63
C GLY A 35 15.65 6.12 20.23
N VAL A 36 15.94 5.26 19.25
CA VAL A 36 14.99 5.07 18.15
C VAL A 36 13.78 4.36 18.77
N THR A 37 12.84 5.13 19.31
CA THR A 37 11.52 4.64 19.66
C THR A 37 10.84 4.24 18.37
N ALA A 38 10.39 2.98 18.30
CA ALA A 38 9.56 2.45 17.24
C ALA A 38 8.24 3.23 17.20
N ALA A 39 8.21 4.32 16.43
CA ALA A 39 7.01 5.02 16.02
C ALA A 39 6.72 4.67 14.56
N ALA A 40 6.36 3.40 14.33
CA ALA A 40 5.77 2.94 13.08
C ALA A 40 4.52 2.14 13.47
N PHE A 41 3.37 2.52 12.91
CA PHE A 41 2.05 1.90 13.12
C PHE A 41 1.24 2.27 14.37
N ALA A 42 1.50 3.43 15.01
CA ALA A 42 0.44 4.09 15.75
C ALA A 42 -0.52 4.70 14.72
N GLY A 43 -1.48 3.90 14.25
CA GLY A 43 -2.63 4.43 13.55
C GLY A 43 -3.33 5.40 14.49
N ASP A 44 -3.38 6.67 14.12
CA ASP A 44 -4.33 7.58 14.73
C ASP A 44 -5.70 6.89 14.67
N ARG A 45 -6.30 6.65 15.83
CA ARG A 45 -7.68 6.23 15.93
C ARG A 45 -8.52 7.31 15.26
N VAL A 46 -8.99 7.07 14.04
CA VAL A 46 -10.07 7.85 13.43
C VAL A 46 -11.40 7.43 14.07
N GLU A 47 -11.59 7.80 15.33
CA GLU A 47 -12.89 7.98 15.97
C GLU A 47 -12.98 9.51 16.21
N THR A 48 -13.88 10.29 15.60
CA THR A 48 -15.33 10.21 15.73
C THR A 48 -16.03 11.08 14.67
N ASN A 49 -16.41 10.53 13.51
CA ASN A 49 -17.60 10.88 12.70
C ASN A 49 -17.61 10.02 11.43
N GLN A 50 -17.57 8.70 11.60
CA GLN A 50 -17.64 7.80 10.45
C GLN A 50 -19.02 7.96 9.82
N PRO A 51 -19.11 8.28 8.53
CA PRO A 51 -20.40 8.54 7.92
C PRO A 51 -21.21 7.22 7.93
N THR A 52 -22.50 7.34 8.24
CA THR A 52 -23.44 6.21 8.26
C THR A 52 -24.27 6.18 6.98
N PRO A 53 -24.55 5.00 6.41
CA PRO A 53 -25.41 4.90 5.24
C PRO A 53 -26.81 5.48 5.53
N PRO A 54 -27.44 6.16 4.58
CA PRO A 54 -28.85 6.54 4.66
C PRO A 54 -29.76 5.35 4.99
N GLU A 55 -30.84 5.62 5.71
CA GLU A 55 -31.89 4.63 5.96
C GLU A 55 -32.64 4.27 4.66
N GLY A 56 -33.30 3.11 4.63
CA GLY A 56 -34.12 2.68 3.50
C GLY A 56 -33.35 2.10 2.29
N LEU A 57 -32.02 2.19 2.27
CA LEU A 57 -31.19 1.56 1.24
C LEU A 57 -31.28 0.02 1.31
N SER A 58 -31.32 -0.66 0.16
CA SER A 58 -31.14 -2.11 0.06
C SER A 58 -29.74 -2.53 0.50
N ALA A 59 -29.51 -3.85 0.70
CA ALA A 59 -28.19 -4.34 1.08
C ALA A 59 -27.09 -4.02 0.05
N ALA A 60 -27.43 -4.05 -1.24
CA ALA A 60 -26.49 -3.72 -2.31
C ALA A 60 -26.17 -2.22 -2.33
N GLU A 61 -27.18 -1.36 -2.18
CA GLU A 61 -26.99 0.09 -2.13
C GLU A 61 -26.19 0.52 -0.90
N ARG A 62 -26.48 -0.05 0.28
CA ARG A 62 -25.67 0.19 1.49
C ARG A 62 -24.22 -0.25 1.28
N GLY A 63 -24.00 -1.39 0.64
CA GLY A 63 -22.66 -1.88 0.33
C GLY A 63 -21.89 -0.93 -0.59
N TYR A 64 -22.52 -0.49 -1.69
CA TYR A 64 -21.93 0.49 -2.59
C TYR A 64 -21.63 1.81 -1.88
N TRP A 65 -22.60 2.32 -1.10
CA TRP A 65 -22.43 3.54 -0.33
C TRP A 65 -21.23 3.44 0.63
N LEU A 66 -21.08 2.32 1.35
CA LEU A 66 -19.95 2.10 2.25
C LEU A 66 -18.62 2.09 1.51
N LEU A 67 -18.54 1.49 0.33
CA LEU A 67 -17.32 1.47 -0.48
C LEU A 67 -16.92 2.86 -0.97
N THR A 68 -17.88 3.75 -1.18
CA THR A 68 -17.65 5.07 -1.78
C THR A 68 -17.64 6.23 -0.80
N ASN A 69 -18.08 6.02 0.45
CA ASN A 69 -18.21 7.08 1.46
C ASN A 69 -17.50 6.78 2.79
N LYS A 70 -17.15 5.53 3.11
CA LYS A 70 -16.50 5.20 4.38
C LYS A 70 -14.98 5.03 4.20
N PRO A 71 -14.14 5.88 4.79
CA PRO A 71 -12.68 5.72 4.76
C PRO A 71 -12.25 4.54 5.63
N TYR A 72 -11.89 3.42 5.00
CA TYR A 72 -11.33 2.25 5.69
C TYR A 72 -9.81 2.32 5.86
N LEU A 73 -9.16 3.25 5.17
CA LEU A 73 -7.72 3.51 5.20
C LEU A 73 -7.46 4.99 5.49
N PRO A 74 -6.27 5.36 5.98
CA PRO A 74 -5.81 6.75 5.94
C PRO A 74 -5.65 7.24 4.49
N PRO A 75 -5.63 8.57 4.24
CA PRO A 75 -5.41 9.09 2.91
C PRO A 75 -4.01 8.70 2.38
N ASP A 76 -3.95 8.40 1.08
CA ASP A 76 -2.71 8.11 0.36
C ASP A 76 -1.98 9.40 -0.02
N PHE A 77 -2.72 10.43 -0.39
CA PHE A 77 -2.22 11.74 -0.77
C PHE A 77 -3.32 12.80 -0.63
N ASP A 78 -2.96 14.08 -0.71
CA ASP A 78 -3.91 15.20 -0.70
C ASP A 78 -4.21 15.68 -2.14
N GLN A 79 -5.25 16.51 -2.29
CA GLN A 79 -5.65 17.11 -3.58
C GLN A 79 -4.49 17.87 -4.24
N ALA A 80 -3.71 18.63 -3.46
CA ALA A 80 -2.57 19.37 -3.98
C ALA A 80 -1.47 18.46 -4.55
N THR A 81 -1.27 17.28 -3.98
CA THR A 81 -0.34 16.27 -4.49
C THR A 81 -0.87 15.72 -5.80
N PHE A 82 -2.15 15.35 -5.85
CA PHE A 82 -2.81 14.88 -7.07
C PHE A 82 -2.68 15.90 -8.22
N ASP A 83 -2.97 17.17 -7.95
CA ASP A 83 -2.93 18.26 -8.93
C ASP A 83 -1.52 18.55 -9.47
N ASN A 84 -0.49 18.11 -8.75
CA ASN A 84 0.91 18.35 -9.08
C ASN A 84 1.68 17.09 -9.53
N LEU A 85 1.02 15.92 -9.61
CA LEU A 85 1.66 14.66 -10.08
C LEU A 85 2.38 14.82 -11.42
N TRP A 86 1.83 15.66 -12.30
CA TRP A 86 2.42 15.92 -13.61
C TRP A 86 3.84 16.48 -13.58
N GLN A 87 4.29 17.06 -12.47
CA GLN A 87 5.63 17.64 -12.34
C GLN A 87 6.74 16.58 -12.39
N VAL A 88 6.42 15.33 -12.03
CA VAL A 88 7.37 14.20 -12.01
C VAL A 88 7.23 13.25 -13.21
N TRP A 89 6.29 13.51 -14.11
CA TRP A 89 6.09 12.70 -15.32
C TRP A 89 7.26 12.79 -16.30
N PRO A 90 7.36 11.84 -17.26
CA PRO A 90 8.30 11.91 -18.37
C PRO A 90 8.22 13.24 -19.13
N ALA A 91 9.34 13.67 -19.73
CA ALA A 91 9.52 15.03 -20.23
C ALA A 91 8.41 15.50 -21.20
N GLU A 92 8.02 14.65 -22.15
CA GLU A 92 6.97 14.98 -23.14
C GLU A 92 5.59 15.10 -22.50
N GLU A 93 5.21 14.15 -21.63
CA GLU A 93 3.93 14.17 -20.91
C GLU A 93 3.85 15.35 -19.96
N ARG A 94 4.92 15.62 -19.21
CA ARG A 94 5.03 16.78 -18.31
C ARG A 94 4.87 18.08 -19.07
N LYS A 95 5.48 18.21 -20.25
CA LYS A 95 5.37 19.40 -21.10
C LYS A 95 3.93 19.61 -21.57
N ALA A 96 3.25 18.54 -22.00
CA ALA A 96 1.84 18.60 -22.39
C ALA A 96 0.96 19.02 -21.19
N ALA A 97 1.16 18.41 -20.02
CA ALA A 97 0.41 18.73 -18.82
C ALA A 97 0.64 20.16 -18.30
N ALA A 98 1.87 20.67 -18.40
CA ALA A 98 2.20 22.06 -18.04
C ALA A 98 1.41 23.09 -18.86
N GLN A 99 1.11 22.76 -20.12
CA GLN A 99 0.36 23.61 -21.05
C GLN A 99 -1.17 23.42 -20.90
N ALA A 100 -1.61 22.31 -20.34
CA ALA A 100 -3.01 22.02 -20.09
C ALA A 100 -3.58 22.87 -18.95
N GLY A 101 -4.89 23.15 -19.01
CA GLY A 101 -5.65 23.70 -17.86
C GLY A 101 -5.97 22.61 -16.82
N PRO A 102 -6.51 22.97 -15.64
CA PRO A 102 -6.75 22.03 -14.53
C PRO A 102 -7.61 20.81 -14.92
N ALA A 103 -8.73 21.02 -15.62
CA ALA A 103 -9.61 19.93 -16.04
C ALA A 103 -8.91 18.94 -16.99
N GLU A 104 -8.14 19.47 -17.95
CA GLU A 104 -7.39 18.62 -18.88
C GLU A 104 -6.25 17.90 -18.18
N ARG A 105 -5.54 18.53 -17.24
CA ARG A 105 -4.53 17.85 -16.42
C ARG A 105 -5.13 16.70 -15.63
N ARG A 106 -6.32 16.89 -15.03
CA ARG A 106 -7.04 15.81 -14.35
C ARG A 106 -7.31 14.64 -15.29
N ARG A 107 -7.80 14.91 -16.50
CA ARG A 107 -8.03 13.88 -17.53
C ARG A 107 -6.74 13.14 -17.90
N LEU A 108 -5.63 13.88 -18.09
CA LEU A 108 -4.32 13.28 -18.35
C LEU A 108 -3.83 12.42 -17.18
N THR A 109 -4.00 12.88 -15.94
CA THR A 109 -3.67 12.12 -14.72
C THR A 109 -4.50 10.84 -14.63
N TYR A 110 -5.80 10.91 -14.90
CA TYR A 110 -6.70 9.75 -14.90
C TYR A 110 -6.27 8.73 -15.94
N ALA A 111 -5.98 9.18 -17.17
CA ALA A 111 -5.51 8.32 -18.24
C ALA A 111 -4.16 7.66 -17.91
N ARG A 112 -3.20 8.41 -17.36
CA ARG A 112 -1.86 7.89 -17.02
C ARG A 112 -1.90 6.80 -15.96
N TYR A 113 -2.77 6.93 -14.97
CA TYR A 113 -2.82 6.01 -13.83
C TYR A 113 -3.96 5.00 -13.90
N GLY A 114 -4.78 5.02 -14.96
CA GLY A 114 -5.98 4.20 -15.08
C GLY A 114 -7.01 4.46 -14.00
N LEU A 115 -7.16 5.72 -13.59
CA LEU A 115 -8.21 6.15 -12.68
C LEU A 115 -9.51 6.32 -13.46
N ILE A 116 -10.61 5.87 -12.87
CA ILE A 116 -11.91 5.85 -13.51
C ILE A 116 -12.80 6.92 -12.88
N GLU A 117 -13.53 7.66 -13.71
CA GLU A 117 -14.54 8.61 -13.22
C GLU A 117 -15.72 7.89 -12.56
N ARG A 118 -16.25 8.51 -11.51
CA ARG A 118 -17.49 8.03 -10.90
C ARG A 118 -18.65 8.31 -11.84
N PRO A 119 -19.61 7.38 -11.99
CA PRO A 119 -20.80 7.60 -12.81
C PRO A 119 -21.53 8.92 -12.47
N GLU A 120 -21.54 9.28 -11.19
CA GLU A 120 -22.23 10.46 -10.65
C GLU A 120 -21.40 11.75 -10.64
N SER A 121 -20.12 11.71 -11.03
CA SER A 121 -19.24 12.87 -10.85
C SER A 121 -19.54 14.02 -11.80
N GLN A 122 -19.33 15.24 -11.31
CA GLN A 122 -19.35 16.47 -12.12
C GLN A 122 -17.94 16.91 -12.58
N GLY A 123 -16.93 16.08 -12.37
CA GLY A 123 -15.54 16.30 -12.83
C GLY A 123 -14.59 16.85 -11.76
N ASP A 124 -15.06 17.08 -10.54
CA ASP A 124 -14.30 17.54 -9.38
C ASP A 124 -14.14 16.45 -8.30
N ASP A 125 -15.05 15.48 -8.23
CA ASP A 125 -14.99 14.39 -7.24
C ASP A 125 -13.82 13.42 -7.47
N PRO A 126 -13.24 12.85 -6.39
CA PRO A 126 -12.25 11.79 -6.49
C PRO A 126 -12.67 10.65 -7.43
N ALA A 127 -11.69 10.01 -8.06
CA ALA A 127 -11.92 8.86 -8.93
C ALA A 127 -12.73 7.75 -8.21
N LEU A 128 -13.37 6.85 -8.95
CA LEU A 128 -14.19 5.75 -8.42
C LEU A 128 -13.45 4.94 -7.34
N GLY A 129 -12.15 4.74 -7.55
CA GLY A 129 -11.26 4.04 -6.62
C GLY A 129 -10.80 4.82 -5.41
N TYR A 130 -11.24 6.07 -5.24
CA TYR A 130 -10.86 6.96 -4.16
C TYR A 130 -12.08 7.67 -3.58
N LEU A 131 -12.02 8.05 -2.30
CA LEU A 131 -12.99 8.94 -1.67
C LEU A 131 -12.28 10.08 -0.95
N SER A 132 -12.99 11.18 -0.76
CA SER A 132 -12.50 12.30 0.06
C SER A 132 -12.64 11.96 1.53
N ASP A 133 -11.61 12.25 2.33
CA ASP A 133 -11.70 12.17 3.80
C ASP A 133 -12.38 13.40 4.43
N GLY A 134 -12.78 14.39 3.62
CA GLY A 134 -13.36 15.66 4.07
C GLY A 134 -12.32 16.72 4.49
N ALA A 135 -11.02 16.42 4.36
CA ALA A 135 -9.89 17.27 4.71
C ALA A 135 -8.82 17.30 3.59
N ASP A 136 -9.29 17.35 2.33
CA ASP A 136 -8.50 17.30 1.09
C ASP A 136 -7.71 16.00 0.83
N GLY A 137 -7.85 14.99 1.69
CA GLY A 137 -7.20 13.69 1.54
C GLY A 137 -7.97 12.76 0.60
N TRP A 138 -7.21 12.02 -0.20
CA TRP A 138 -7.71 10.98 -1.09
C TRP A 138 -7.42 9.60 -0.49
N VAL A 139 -8.48 8.91 -0.12
CA VAL A 139 -8.43 7.57 0.49
C VAL A 139 -8.76 6.53 -0.56
N MET A 140 -7.82 5.64 -0.89
CA MET A 140 -8.11 4.52 -1.78
C MET A 140 -9.19 3.61 -1.19
N ASN A 141 -10.10 3.18 -2.04
CA ASN A 141 -11.12 2.19 -1.72
C ASN A 141 -10.94 0.93 -2.60
N CYS A 142 -11.74 -0.10 -2.32
CA CYS A 142 -11.64 -1.39 -3.02
C CYS A 142 -11.89 -1.28 -4.53
N LEU A 143 -12.60 -0.25 -5.00
CA LEU A 143 -12.92 -0.04 -6.41
C LEU A 143 -11.75 0.50 -7.23
N ALA A 144 -10.62 0.89 -6.62
CA ALA A 144 -9.40 1.20 -7.38
C ALA A 144 -8.94 0.00 -8.20
N CYS A 145 -9.02 -1.19 -7.60
CA CYS A 145 -8.72 -2.46 -8.25
C CYS A 145 -9.97 -3.16 -8.78
N HIS A 146 -11.10 -3.10 -8.05
CA HIS A 146 -12.31 -3.88 -8.35
C HIS A 146 -13.44 -3.08 -9.01
N GLY A 147 -13.19 -1.85 -9.44
CA GLY A 147 -14.12 -1.01 -10.21
C GLY A 147 -13.48 -0.68 -11.55
N GLY A 148 -14.10 -1.12 -12.63
CA GLY A 148 -13.54 -1.06 -13.98
C GLY A 148 -14.42 -0.25 -14.90
N GLU A 149 -13.93 0.01 -16.10
CA GLU A 149 -14.67 0.69 -17.15
C GLU A 149 -14.79 -0.21 -18.37
N THR A 150 -15.91 -0.13 -19.08
CA THR A 150 -16.07 -0.75 -20.39
C THR A 150 -16.88 0.18 -21.28
N ALA A 151 -16.33 0.51 -22.45
CA ALA A 151 -16.96 1.42 -23.41
C ALA A 151 -17.33 2.79 -22.82
N GLY A 152 -16.45 3.39 -22.00
CA GLY A 152 -16.70 4.70 -21.39
C GLY A 152 -17.69 4.68 -20.22
N GLN A 153 -18.08 3.51 -19.73
CA GLN A 153 -19.03 3.36 -18.63
C GLN A 153 -18.37 2.61 -17.48
N SER A 154 -18.40 3.20 -16.28
CA SER A 154 -17.83 2.60 -15.09
C SER A 154 -18.80 1.60 -14.44
N TYR A 155 -18.26 0.46 -14.04
CA TYR A 155 -18.99 -0.67 -13.48
C TYR A 155 -18.35 -1.10 -12.15
N PRO A 156 -18.97 -0.77 -11.01
CA PRO A 156 -18.54 -1.29 -9.71
C PRO A 156 -18.56 -2.82 -9.72
N GLY A 157 -17.42 -3.43 -9.47
CA GLY A 157 -17.24 -4.88 -9.45
C GLY A 157 -16.72 -5.51 -10.75
N SER A 158 -16.58 -4.73 -11.82
CA SER A 158 -15.73 -5.09 -12.96
C SER A 158 -14.26 -4.82 -12.58
N PRO A 159 -13.30 -5.72 -12.86
CA PRO A 159 -11.89 -5.48 -12.60
C PRO A 159 -11.37 -4.23 -13.33
N ASN A 160 -10.55 -3.40 -12.67
CA ASN A 160 -9.86 -2.29 -13.33
C ASN A 160 -8.65 -2.83 -14.12
N SER A 161 -8.79 -2.92 -15.44
CA SER A 161 -7.73 -3.40 -16.34
C SER A 161 -6.70 -2.33 -16.73
N HIS A 162 -6.78 -1.12 -16.16
CA HIS A 162 -5.90 -0.01 -16.50
C HIS A 162 -5.11 0.54 -15.30
N PHE A 163 -5.42 0.12 -14.07
CA PHE A 163 -4.84 0.74 -12.88
C PHE A 163 -3.31 0.52 -12.82
N ALA A 164 -2.56 1.63 -12.86
CA ALA A 164 -1.10 1.64 -12.80
C ALA A 164 -0.64 1.93 -11.36
N MET A 165 -0.95 1.01 -10.43
CA MET A 165 -0.80 1.24 -8.98
C MET A 165 0.65 1.57 -8.58
N GLN A 166 1.62 0.79 -9.07
CA GLN A 166 3.03 1.01 -8.75
C GLN A 166 3.49 2.38 -9.25
N THR A 167 3.22 2.70 -10.53
CA THR A 167 3.56 3.99 -11.13
C THR A 167 2.96 5.16 -10.35
N LEU A 168 1.69 5.05 -9.93
CA LEU A 168 1.04 6.08 -9.12
C LEU A 168 1.75 6.28 -7.78
N ILE A 169 2.07 5.20 -7.06
CA ILE A 169 2.70 5.30 -5.73
C ILE A 169 4.14 5.82 -5.84
N GLU A 170 4.89 5.41 -6.87
CA GLU A 170 6.24 5.90 -7.13
C GLU A 170 6.24 7.39 -7.48
N ASP A 171 5.32 7.84 -8.32
CA ASP A 171 5.17 9.26 -8.68
C ASP A 171 4.70 10.10 -7.48
N VAL A 172 3.73 9.62 -6.69
CA VAL A 172 3.30 10.26 -5.43
C VAL A 172 4.46 10.39 -4.45
N THR A 173 5.21 9.31 -4.23
CA THR A 173 6.35 9.28 -3.32
C THR A 173 7.43 10.27 -3.78
N THR A 174 7.78 10.23 -5.07
CA THR A 174 8.77 11.13 -5.66
C THR A 174 8.37 12.59 -5.50
N LEU A 175 7.11 12.92 -5.81
CA LEU A 175 6.61 14.29 -5.68
C LEU A 175 6.62 14.75 -4.22
N LYS A 176 6.17 13.92 -3.28
CA LYS A 176 6.20 14.26 -1.85
C LYS A 176 7.60 14.52 -1.34
N LEU A 177 8.59 13.73 -1.75
CA LEU A 177 9.99 13.95 -1.39
C LEU A 177 10.51 15.29 -1.95
N LEU A 178 10.18 15.63 -3.20
CA LEU A 178 10.55 16.91 -3.80
C LEU A 178 9.87 18.11 -3.11
N GLN A 179 8.65 17.92 -2.63
CA GLN A 179 7.87 18.95 -1.94
C GLN A 179 8.07 18.96 -0.43
N LEU A 180 8.94 18.09 0.11
CA LEU A 180 9.15 17.90 1.54
C LEU A 180 7.86 17.60 2.33
N LYS A 181 6.91 16.91 1.68
CA LYS A 181 5.68 16.42 2.31
C LYS A 181 5.92 15.11 3.08
N PRO A 182 5.17 14.85 4.15
CA PRO A 182 5.26 13.58 4.88
C PRO A 182 4.81 12.41 4.00
N LEU A 183 5.51 11.28 4.10
CA LEU A 183 5.12 10.03 3.45
C LEU A 183 3.94 9.38 4.18
N ALA A 184 2.94 8.97 3.40
CA ALA A 184 1.74 8.27 3.84
C ALA A 184 2.01 6.78 4.07
N HIS A 185 0.97 6.06 4.47
CA HIS A 185 1.06 4.65 4.79
C HIS A 185 1.44 3.80 3.57
N LEU A 186 0.85 4.07 2.40
CA LEU A 186 1.09 3.32 1.18
C LEU A 186 2.50 3.58 0.60
N ASP A 187 3.01 4.81 0.67
CA ASP A 187 4.39 5.17 0.28
C ASP A 187 5.42 4.30 1.04
N LYS A 188 5.19 4.11 2.35
CA LYS A 188 6.06 3.30 3.21
C LYS A 188 5.87 1.81 2.92
N ALA A 189 4.62 1.37 2.78
CA ALA A 189 4.29 -0.03 2.60
C ALA A 189 4.79 -0.58 1.25
N ALA A 190 4.79 0.24 0.19
CA ALA A 190 5.29 -0.13 -1.14
C ALA A 190 6.77 -0.53 -1.18
N THR A 191 7.56 -0.19 -0.15
CA THR A 191 8.96 -0.64 -0.04
C THR A 191 9.11 -2.12 0.30
N GLY A 192 8.07 -2.74 0.88
CA GLY A 192 8.07 -4.15 1.30
C GLY A 192 6.90 -4.98 0.75
N ILE A 193 5.89 -4.34 0.15
CA ILE A 193 4.79 -5.00 -0.53
C ILE A 193 5.11 -5.09 -2.02
N PRO A 194 5.12 -6.30 -2.62
CA PRO A 194 5.29 -6.44 -4.06
C PRO A 194 4.04 -5.91 -4.77
N LEU A 195 4.14 -4.67 -5.26
CA LEU A 195 3.14 -4.06 -6.13
C LEU A 195 3.31 -4.59 -7.55
N SER A 196 2.23 -4.51 -8.32
CA SER A 196 2.24 -4.95 -9.71
C SER A 196 2.99 -4.02 -10.65
N THR A 197 3.80 -4.64 -11.50
CA THR A 197 4.63 -3.99 -12.54
C THR A 197 3.91 -3.82 -13.86
N THR A 198 2.72 -4.41 -14.00
CA THR A 198 1.90 -4.37 -15.22
C THR A 198 0.57 -3.68 -14.91
N ASP A 199 0.19 -2.67 -15.71
CA ASP A 199 -1.09 -1.98 -15.57
C ASP A 199 -2.28 -2.96 -15.62
N GLY A 200 -3.23 -2.78 -14.72
CA GLY A 200 -4.44 -3.62 -14.62
C GLY A 200 -4.27 -4.91 -13.84
N THR A 201 -3.05 -5.45 -13.76
CA THR A 201 -2.70 -6.43 -12.72
C THR A 201 -2.39 -5.63 -11.48
N THR A 202 -3.11 -5.84 -10.38
CA THR A 202 -2.98 -4.97 -9.19
C THR A 202 -2.39 -5.71 -8.00
N ASN A 203 -2.17 -7.02 -8.17
CA ASN A 203 -1.84 -7.94 -7.09
C ASN A 203 -2.79 -7.77 -5.89
N SER A 204 -4.08 -7.48 -6.15
CA SER A 204 -5.04 -7.08 -5.11
C SER A 204 -5.23 -8.15 -4.02
N VAL A 205 -4.87 -9.40 -4.32
CA VAL A 205 -4.85 -10.53 -3.39
C VAL A 205 -3.89 -10.29 -2.21
N VAL A 206 -2.76 -9.61 -2.41
CA VAL A 206 -1.79 -9.34 -1.34
C VAL A 206 -2.40 -8.50 -0.22
N PHE A 207 -3.25 -7.52 -0.55
CA PHE A 207 -3.98 -6.76 0.48
C PHE A 207 -4.92 -7.65 1.29
N GLY A 208 -5.53 -8.67 0.67
CA GLY A 208 -6.32 -9.67 1.37
C GLY A 208 -5.49 -10.54 2.32
N ILE A 209 -4.28 -10.93 1.92
CA ILE A 209 -3.34 -11.69 2.76
C ILE A 209 -2.91 -10.86 3.97
N ILE A 210 -2.51 -9.60 3.76
CA ILE A 210 -2.12 -8.68 4.83
C ILE A 210 -3.29 -8.44 5.79
N LEU A 211 -4.48 -8.13 5.27
CA LEU A 211 -5.67 -7.88 6.09
C LEU A 211 -6.06 -9.12 6.91
N GLY A 212 -5.93 -10.32 6.33
CA GLY A 212 -6.18 -11.58 7.03
C GLY A 212 -5.12 -11.87 8.10
N ALA A 213 -3.85 -11.59 7.82
CA ALA A 213 -2.74 -11.82 8.75
C ALA A 213 -2.84 -10.93 9.99
N LEU A 214 -3.31 -9.70 9.84
CA LEU A 214 -3.44 -8.70 10.90
C LEU A 214 -4.78 -8.74 11.64
N ARG A 215 -5.67 -9.71 11.34
CA ARG A 215 -6.99 -9.81 11.99
C ARG A 215 -7.09 -11.01 12.93
N ASN A 216 -7.74 -10.76 14.07
CA ASN A 216 -8.20 -11.80 14.99
C ASN A 216 -9.52 -12.44 14.50
N PRO A 217 -9.94 -13.58 15.06
CA PRO A 217 -11.20 -14.24 14.67
C PRO A 217 -12.45 -13.36 14.82
N ASP A 218 -12.41 -12.38 15.72
CA ASP A 218 -13.46 -11.38 15.95
C ASP A 218 -13.34 -10.14 15.04
N MET A 219 -12.42 -10.17 14.06
CA MET A 219 -12.10 -9.11 13.11
C MET A 219 -11.42 -7.87 13.71
N SER A 220 -11.05 -7.90 14.99
CA SER A 220 -10.18 -6.86 15.57
C SER A 220 -8.79 -6.88 14.91
N VAL A 221 -8.17 -5.70 14.80
CA VAL A 221 -6.85 -5.54 14.16
C VAL A 221 -5.76 -5.66 15.21
N ASP A 222 -4.75 -6.48 14.93
CA ASP A 222 -3.52 -6.59 15.70
C ASP A 222 -2.31 -6.40 14.78
N THR A 223 -1.70 -5.22 14.86
CA THR A 223 -0.56 -4.79 14.04
C THR A 223 0.76 -5.40 14.49
N ASN A 224 0.81 -6.14 15.60
CA ASN A 224 2.02 -6.83 16.06
C ASN A 224 2.18 -8.23 15.45
N ARG A 225 1.18 -8.71 14.71
CA ARG A 225 1.21 -10.03 14.08
C ARG A 225 2.15 -10.02 12.87
N PRO A 226 2.91 -11.11 12.66
CA PRO A 226 3.78 -11.20 11.50
C PRO A 226 2.95 -11.25 10.21
N ILE A 227 3.33 -10.42 9.24
CA ILE A 227 2.84 -10.54 7.86
C ILE A 227 3.63 -11.69 7.21
N PRO A 228 2.96 -12.64 6.54
CA PRO A 228 3.65 -13.73 5.84
C PRO A 228 4.50 -13.18 4.69
N GLU A 229 5.44 -13.99 4.21
CA GLU A 229 6.19 -13.65 2.99
C GLU A 229 5.21 -13.42 1.83
N LEU A 230 5.34 -12.25 1.20
CA LEU A 230 4.50 -11.85 0.08
C LEU A 230 5.26 -12.14 -1.21
N VAL A 231 4.74 -13.06 -2.01
CA VAL A 231 5.31 -13.37 -3.32
C VAL A 231 4.60 -12.53 -4.38
N HIS A 232 5.39 -12.00 -5.32
CA HIS A 232 4.83 -11.23 -6.41
C HIS A 232 4.11 -12.11 -7.41
N HIS A 233 2.84 -11.81 -7.64
CA HIS A 233 2.01 -12.47 -8.63
C HIS A 233 1.21 -11.35 -9.30
N ASP A 234 1.73 -10.78 -10.39
CA ASP A 234 0.95 -9.91 -11.28
C ASP A 234 -0.33 -10.67 -11.65
N MET A 235 -1.43 -10.31 -11.00
CA MET A 235 -2.72 -10.98 -11.10
C MET A 235 -3.82 -9.95 -11.23
N ASP A 236 -4.79 -10.29 -12.08
CA ASP A 236 -6.01 -9.51 -12.23
C ASP A 236 -6.83 -9.53 -10.94
N PRO A 237 -7.45 -8.40 -10.57
CA PRO A 237 -8.37 -8.36 -9.46
C PRO A 237 -9.57 -9.28 -9.75
N PRO A 238 -9.95 -10.20 -8.84
CA PRO A 238 -11.09 -11.06 -9.07
C PRO A 238 -12.37 -10.23 -9.23
N PRO A 239 -13.21 -10.53 -10.24
CA PRO A 239 -14.42 -9.77 -10.49
C PRO A 239 -15.43 -9.92 -9.35
N PHE A 240 -15.88 -8.82 -8.76
CA PHE A 240 -16.90 -8.82 -7.70
C PHE A 240 -18.31 -9.01 -8.25
N TRP A 241 -18.59 -8.62 -9.50
CA TRP A 241 -19.91 -8.82 -10.13
C TRP A 241 -20.35 -10.29 -10.23
N ASN A 242 -19.42 -11.23 -10.03
CA ASN A 242 -19.62 -12.67 -10.10
C ASN A 242 -19.52 -13.35 -8.72
N VAL A 243 -19.40 -12.59 -7.62
CA VAL A 243 -19.20 -13.16 -6.27
C VAL A 243 -20.32 -14.13 -5.89
N LYS A 244 -21.57 -13.84 -6.27
CA LYS A 244 -22.74 -14.72 -6.02
C LYS A 244 -22.65 -16.10 -6.67
N LYS A 245 -21.76 -16.27 -7.66
CA LYS A 245 -21.54 -17.54 -8.38
C LYS A 245 -20.31 -18.29 -7.85
N LYS A 246 -19.53 -17.70 -6.95
CA LYS A 246 -18.28 -18.29 -6.44
C LYS A 246 -18.55 -19.11 -5.19
N VAL A 247 -17.98 -20.32 -5.15
CA VAL A 247 -18.01 -21.20 -3.96
C VAL A 247 -16.84 -20.95 -3.01
N ALA A 248 -15.90 -20.07 -3.38
CA ALA A 248 -14.76 -19.67 -2.57
C ALA A 248 -14.37 -18.22 -2.88
N ALA A 249 -13.98 -17.46 -1.84
CA ALA A 249 -13.68 -16.03 -1.93
C ALA A 249 -12.31 -15.71 -2.57
N LEU A 250 -11.45 -16.72 -2.78
CA LEU A 250 -10.09 -16.54 -3.28
C LEU A 250 -9.69 -17.73 -4.18
N HIS A 251 -8.66 -17.53 -5.00
CA HIS A 251 -7.95 -18.64 -5.63
C HIS A 251 -7.53 -19.62 -4.52
N ARG A 252 -8.20 -20.77 -4.45
CA ARG A 252 -8.13 -21.78 -3.38
C ARG A 252 -6.71 -22.29 -3.05
N ARG A 253 -5.70 -21.88 -3.83
CA ARG A 253 -4.30 -22.24 -3.70
C ARG A 253 -3.43 -21.23 -2.94
N LEU A 254 -3.91 -20.01 -2.67
CA LEU A 254 -3.08 -18.94 -2.08
C LEU A 254 -3.29 -18.71 -0.58
N CYS A 255 -4.39 -19.21 0.00
CA CYS A 255 -4.51 -19.29 1.46
C CYS A 255 -4.24 -20.74 1.88
N PRO A 256 -3.14 -21.03 2.61
CA PRO A 256 -3.02 -22.29 3.31
C PRO A 256 -4.17 -22.36 4.31
N GLN A 257 -5.14 -23.24 4.06
CA GLN A 257 -6.03 -23.66 5.14
C GLN A 257 -5.14 -24.42 6.12
N ASN A 258 -4.83 -23.82 7.26
CA ASN A 258 -4.38 -24.58 8.42
C ASN A 258 -5.42 -25.69 8.63
N ARG A 259 -5.00 -26.93 8.36
CA ARG A 259 -5.81 -28.14 8.56
C ARG A 259 -5.98 -28.38 10.05
N THR A 260 -6.88 -27.65 10.66
CA THR A 260 -7.56 -28.01 11.91
C THR A 260 -8.97 -27.47 11.85
N ALA A 261 -9.75 -27.94 10.86
CA ALA A 261 -11.20 -27.80 10.92
C ALA A 261 -11.71 -28.78 12.00
N ALA A 262 -12.37 -28.24 13.01
CA ALA A 262 -13.14 -29.00 13.99
C ALA A 262 -14.17 -29.91 13.26
N PRO A 263 -14.48 -31.10 13.80
CA PRO A 263 -15.38 -32.01 13.12
C PRO A 263 -16.80 -31.45 13.04
N ALA A 264 -17.41 -31.58 11.86
CA ALA A 264 -18.79 -31.19 11.60
C ALA A 264 -19.74 -31.98 12.52
N VAL A 265 -20.53 -31.27 13.31
CA VAL A 265 -21.65 -31.85 14.06
C VAL A 265 -22.80 -32.03 13.07
N HIS A 266 -23.06 -33.28 12.69
CA HIS A 266 -24.29 -33.66 12.00
C HIS A 266 -25.46 -33.55 12.97
N ALA A 267 -26.35 -32.58 12.76
CA ALA A 267 -27.66 -32.55 13.39
C ALA A 267 -28.58 -33.51 12.62
N HIS A 268 -28.85 -34.68 13.22
CA HIS A 268 -30.00 -35.49 12.87
C HIS A 268 -31.25 -34.84 13.48
N SER A 269 -32.23 -34.49 12.63
CA SER A 269 -33.60 -34.28 13.07
C SER A 269 -34.27 -35.64 13.29
N PRO A 270 -35.00 -35.86 14.40
CA PRO A 270 -35.96 -36.96 14.48
C PRO A 270 -37.30 -36.53 13.86
N GLU A 271 -38.03 -37.56 13.42
CA GLU A 271 -39.33 -37.56 12.76
C GLU A 271 -40.45 -36.84 13.52
#